data_AF-A0A3D3GJW9-F1
#
_entry.id   AF-A0A3D3GJW9-F1
#
_cell.length_a   1.000
_cell.length_b   1.000
_cell.length_c   1.000
_cell.angle_alpha   90.00
_cell.angle_beta   90.00
_cell.angle_gamma   90.00
#
_symmetry.space_group_name_H-M   'P 1'
#
loop_
_entity.id
_entity.type
_entity.pdbx_description
1 polymer ?
#
loop_
_entity_poly.entity_id
_entity_poly.type
_entity_poly.pdbx_seq_one_letter_code
_entity_poly.pdbx_strand_id
1 'polypeptide(L)'
;MFGKMKEMAVQMQMMQKLMKDENFKALIAHPKMQELIKDPEFIELMKTKNFQKASSNPRIAALKNDPELLQLMAKVQMPQI
;
A
#
# COMPACT_ATOMS: atom_id res chain seq x y z
N MET A 1 -9.16 -8.64 26.27
CA MET A 1 -7.98 -9.16 25.55
C MET A 1 -8.34 -10.08 24.37
N PHE A 2 -9.47 -10.80 24.40
CA PHE A 2 -9.91 -11.71 23.32
C PHE A 2 -10.16 -11.03 21.95
N GLY A 3 -10.71 -9.81 21.93
CA GLY A 3 -10.93 -9.04 20.68
C GLY A 3 -9.63 -8.71 19.95
N LYS A 4 -8.64 -8.16 20.65
CA LYS A 4 -7.34 -7.78 20.07
C LYS A 4 -6.59 -8.97 19.45
N MET A 5 -6.69 -10.15 20.05
CA MET A 5 -6.08 -11.38 19.49
C MET A 5 -6.76 -11.82 18.19
N LYS A 6 -8.09 -11.73 18.12
CA LYS A 6 -8.84 -12.02 16.90
C LYS A 6 -8.52 -11.02 15.79
N GLU A 7 -8.45 -9.72 16.12
CA GLU A 7 -8.05 -8.67 15.17
C GLU A 7 -6.64 -8.91 14.64
N MET A 8 -5.69 -9.25 15.50
CA MET A 8 -4.32 -9.59 15.11
C MET A 8 -4.28 -10.82 14.19
N ALA A 9 -5.06 -11.86 14.49
CA ALA A 9 -5.15 -13.05 13.64
C ALA A 9 -5.71 -12.73 12.25
N VAL A 10 -6.75 -11.89 12.18
CA VAL A 10 -7.32 -11.43 10.90
C VAL A 10 -6.30 -10.61 10.10
N GLN A 11 -5.59 -9.69 10.76
CA GLN A 11 -4.53 -8.90 10.10
C GLN A 11 -3.40 -9.78 9.57
N MET A 12 -2.95 -10.76 10.35
CA MET A 12 -1.92 -11.71 9.92
C MET A 12 -2.38 -12.52 8.71
N GLN A 13 -3.63 -13.00 8.72
CA GLN A 13 -4.19 -13.74 7.59
C GLN A 13 -4.32 -12.86 6.33
N MET A 14 -4.73 -11.59 6.46
CA MET A 14 -4.74 -10.65 5.34
C MET A 14 -3.34 -10.45 4.77
N MET A 15 -2.34 -10.18 5.62
CA MET A 15 -0.96 -10.00 5.20
C MET A 15 -0.43 -11.23 4.48
N GLN A 16 -0.73 -12.43 4.96
CA GLN A 16 -0.34 -13.66 4.28
C GLN A 16 -1.00 -13.80 2.90
N LYS A 17 -2.29 -13.42 2.75
CA LYS A 17 -2.97 -13.44 1.45
C LYS A 17 -2.34 -12.43 0.48
N LEU A 18 -2.10 -11.20 0.92
CA LEU A 18 -1.44 -10.16 0.12
C LEU A 18 -0.02 -10.58 -0.30
N MET A 19 0.76 -11.13 0.63
CA MET A 19 2.12 -11.60 0.33
C MET A 19 2.15 -12.83 -0.59
N LYS A 20 1.02 -13.49 -0.83
CA LYS A 20 0.90 -14.57 -1.84
C LYS A 20 0.40 -14.06 -3.19
N ASP A 21 -0.09 -12.83 -3.27
CA ASP A 21 -0.53 -12.22 -4.52
C ASP A 21 0.69 -11.72 -5.31
N GLU A 22 0.91 -12.29 -6.49
CA GLU A 22 2.02 -11.92 -7.36
C GLU A 22 1.92 -10.49 -7.89
N ASN A 23 0.71 -9.96 -8.10
CA ASN A 23 0.52 -8.56 -8.48
C ASN A 23 0.86 -7.63 -7.31
N PHE A 24 0.55 -8.04 -6.07
CA PHE A 24 0.96 -7.29 -4.89
C PHE A 24 2.48 -7.26 -4.75
N LYS A 25 3.15 -8.40 -4.94
CA LYS A 25 4.62 -8.47 -4.96
C LYS A 25 5.21 -7.59 -6.05
N ALA A 26 4.67 -7.65 -7.27
CA ALA A 26 5.11 -6.81 -8.37
C ALA A 26 4.89 -5.32 -8.07
N LEU A 27 3.75 -4.97 -7.47
CA LEU A 27 3.44 -3.61 -7.05
C LEU A 27 4.48 -3.10 -6.04
N ILE A 28 4.73 -3.83 -4.95
CA ILE A 28 5.71 -3.38 -3.94
C ILE A 28 7.14 -3.42 -4.46
N ALA A 29 7.46 -4.27 -5.44
CA ALA A 29 8.77 -4.33 -6.08
C ALA A 29 8.97 -3.20 -7.12
N HIS A 30 7.89 -2.53 -7.54
CA HIS A 30 7.97 -1.48 -8.55
C HIS A 30 8.87 -0.32 -8.07
N PRO A 31 9.82 0.18 -8.89
CA PRO A 31 10.79 1.20 -8.48
C PRO A 31 10.15 2.44 -7.86
N LYS A 32 9.10 2.97 -8.49
CA LYS A 32 8.39 4.15 -7.97
C LYS A 32 7.68 3.89 -6.63
N MET A 33 7.16 2.67 -6.41
CA MET A 33 6.62 2.29 -5.09
C MET A 33 7.74 2.21 -4.06
N GLN A 34 8.87 1.60 -4.40
CA GLN A 34 10.05 1.52 -3.54
C GLN A 34 10.57 2.91 -3.15
N GLU A 35 10.58 3.87 -4.06
CA GLU A 35 10.93 5.25 -3.77
C GLU A 35 9.91 5.93 -2.85
N LEU A 36 8.61 5.71 -3.10
CA LEU A 36 7.55 6.28 -2.28
C LEU A 36 7.58 5.75 -0.84
N ILE A 37 7.75 4.44 -0.63
CA ILE A 37 7.76 3.87 0.73
C ILE A 37 9.01 4.28 1.54
N LYS A 38 10.08 4.68 0.85
CA LYS A 38 11.29 5.24 1.47
C LYS A 38 11.19 6.74 1.70
N ASP A 39 10.18 7.40 1.13
CA ASP A 39 9.98 8.83 1.28
C ASP A 39 9.47 9.15 2.69
N PRO A 40 10.21 9.94 3.48
CA PRO A 40 9.83 10.24 4.86
C PRO A 40 8.55 11.08 4.93
N GLU A 41 8.30 11.96 3.96
CA GLU A 41 7.04 12.72 3.92
C GLU A 41 5.87 11.77 3.68
N PHE A 42 6.01 10.79 2.80
CA PHE A 42 4.99 9.76 2.61
C PHE A 42 4.69 8.99 3.91
N ILE A 43 5.74 8.59 4.65
CA ILE A 43 5.59 7.91 5.93
C ILE A 43 4.86 8.81 6.95
N GLU A 44 5.18 10.10 7.02
CA GLU A 44 4.49 11.05 7.89
C GLU A 44 3.04 11.30 7.47
N LEU A 45 2.77 11.38 6.17
CA LEU A 45 1.43 11.53 5.63
C LEU A 45 0.54 10.33 6.00
N MET A 46 1.07 9.11 5.92
CA MET A 46 0.37 7.90 6.33
C MET A 46 0.06 7.86 7.83
N LYS A 47 0.97 8.38 8.67
CA LYS A 47 0.74 8.50 10.13
C LYS A 47 -0.33 9.54 10.46
N THR A 48 -0.27 10.69 9.81
CA THR A 48 -1.17 11.83 10.07
C THR A 48 -2.52 11.70 9.36
N LYS A 49 -2.66 10.75 8.43
CA LYS A 49 -3.83 10.58 7.54
C LYS A 49 -4.18 11.86 6.77
N ASN A 50 -3.20 12.72 6.52
CA ASN A 50 -3.40 13.98 5.81
C ASN A 50 -3.38 13.76 4.29
N PHE A 51 -4.46 13.19 3.76
CA PHE A 51 -4.59 12.88 2.34
C PHE A 51 -4.58 14.12 1.42
N GLN A 52 -4.89 15.30 1.99
CA GLN A 52 -4.84 16.55 1.26
C GLN A 52 -3.41 16.93 0.91
N LYS A 53 -2.49 16.85 1.89
CA LYS A 53 -1.05 17.03 1.63
C LYS A 53 -0.47 15.92 0.76
N ALA A 54 -0.98 14.69 0.91
CA ALA A 54 -0.54 13.56 0.08
C ALA A 54 -0.82 13.80 -1.42
N SER A 55 -1.94 14.45 -1.75
CA SER A 55 -2.28 14.74 -3.15
C SER A 55 -1.36 15.76 -3.80
N SER A 56 -0.70 16.62 -3.02
CA SER A 56 0.29 17.58 -3.49
C SER A 56 1.71 17.03 -3.56
N ASN A 57 1.96 15.81 -3.09
CA ASN A 57 3.29 15.21 -3.13
C ASN A 57 3.61 14.78 -4.58
N PRO A 58 4.72 15.27 -5.18
CA PRO A 58 5.06 14.98 -6.57
C PRO A 58 5.35 13.50 -6.82
N ARG A 59 5.84 12.75 -5.82
CA ARG A 59 6.03 11.30 -5.94
C ARG A 59 4.69 10.58 -6.02
N ILE A 60 3.71 10.98 -5.22
CA ILE A 60 2.33 10.45 -5.31
C ILE A 60 1.72 10.76 -6.67
N ALA A 61 1.91 11.98 -7.18
CA ALA A 61 1.45 12.35 -8.53
C ALA A 61 2.14 11.49 -9.61
N ALA A 62 3.44 11.21 -9.47
CA ALA A 62 4.18 10.36 -10.41
C ALA A 62 3.69 8.91 -10.44
N LEU A 63 3.16 8.38 -9.33
CA LEU A 63 2.51 7.06 -9.28
C LEU A 63 1.18 7.05 -10.04
N LYS A 64 0.38 8.11 -9.89
CA LYS A 64 -0.91 8.25 -10.60
C LYS A 64 -0.73 8.39 -12.11
N ASN A 65 0.43 8.87 -12.55
CA ASN A 65 0.77 8.97 -13.97
C ASN A 65 1.46 7.71 -14.51
N ASP A 66 1.63 6.67 -13.69
CA ASP A 66 2.24 5.40 -14.10
C ASP A 66 1.14 4.37 -14.44
N PRO A 67 0.90 4.10 -15.73
CA PRO A 67 -0.18 3.19 -16.14
C PRO A 67 0.08 1.74 -15.73
N GLU A 68 1.34 1.29 -15.68
CA GLU A 68 1.68 -0.06 -15.26
C GLU A 68 1.37 -0.24 -13.77
N LEU A 69 1.79 0.72 -12.97
CA LEU A 69 1.53 0.73 -11.54
C LEU A 69 0.03 0.82 -11.22
N LEU A 70 -0.72 1.65 -11.96
CA LEU A 70 -2.19 1.70 -11.84
C LEU A 70 -2.84 0.35 -12.20
N GLN A 71 -2.36 -0.32 -13.25
CA GLN A 71 -2.84 -1.66 -13.61
C GLN A 71 -2.50 -2.69 -12.54
N LEU A 72 -1.28 -2.66 -11.99
CA LEU A 72 -0.88 -3.54 -10.89
C LEU A 72 -1.78 -3.31 -9.68
N MET A 73 -2.00 -2.05 -9.27
CA MET A 73 -2.92 -1.69 -8.18
C MET A 73 -4.34 -2.22 -8.42
N ALA A 74 -4.85 -2.13 -9.65
CA ALA A 74 -6.17 -2.65 -10.00
C ALA A 74 -6.24 -4.19 -9.98
N LYS A 75 -5.12 -4.86 -10.25
CA LYS A 75 -5.01 -6.34 -10.24
C LYS A 75 -4.72 -6.93 -8.86
N VAL A 76 -4.19 -6.14 -7.92
CA VAL A 76 -3.99 -6.59 -6.54
C VAL A 76 -5.34 -7.01 -5.95
N GLN A 77 -5.45 -8.28 -5.57
CA GLN A 77 -6.62 -8.78 -4.87
C GLN A 77 -6.50 -8.39 -3.40
N MET A 78 -7.16 -7.29 -3.05
CA MET A 78 -7.34 -6.93 -1.65
C MET A 78 -8.14 -8.04 -0.95
N PRO A 79 -7.60 -8.69 0.10
CA PRO A 79 -8.32 -9.72 0.81
C PRO A 79 -9.56 -9.11 1.45
N GLN A 80 -10.74 -9.50 0.96
CA GLN A 80 -12.01 -9.14 1.58
C GLN A 80 -12.11 -9.84 2.95
N ILE A 81 -12.54 -9.08 3.95
CA ILE A 81 -12.71 -9.50 5.36
C ILE A 81 -14.01 -10.23 5.57
#